data_AF-A0A8J2PQP3-F1
#
_entry.id   AF-A0A8J2PQP3-F1
#
_cell.length_a   1.000
_cell.length_b   1.000
_cell.length_c   1.000
_cell.angle_alpha   90.00
_cell.angle_beta   90.00
_cell.angle_gamma   90.00
#
_symmetry.space_group_name_H-M   'P 1'
#
loop_
_entity.id
_entity.type
_entity.pdbx_description
1 polymer ?
#
loop_
_entity_poly.entity_id
_entity_poly.type
_entity_poly.pdbx_seq_one_letter_code
_entity_poly.pdbx_strand_id
1 'polypeptide(L)'
;MAIFSDKTSVLQKLLFFGFPTASLLLFYSLPLEYLSHFKTLSATQERQHRPGFLVDTIGCEIVEMDPFHPSVIPFLENKSLGICRPSLITIRNEGLAYNENHSSYHRSNCCYSEIHRVSQDPKNYTKIQADRSIRISPTCTPISKSSASTTIPSSDFVQISCEENYPDKIIKTMDFLAIPGSPEGHSKETNSKVAYWKDRLQKSGSERGVWAQKPPNVLILGLDSVSRLNMIRSLPKLKNFLEANDFVEMKGYTKVGDNTFPNMMAAMGGMKLDEYPCVLPATMVDNCPFIWKNYSGNKYVTAFLEDAPHIAIFNNRKTGFVKQPVDYYLRTLAVAHYQAKLRHSCKNGMSETEFMLNYLRNLVRRIVNADAPYFLLSWFTALTHDDSNNLKPAEMIFYKALSDLVMDGSFHDCQLPSDQAILIGTKI
;
A
#
# COMPACT_ATOMS: atom_id res chain seq x y z
N MET A 1 2.06 11.03 14.12
CA MET A 1 3.06 11.08 13.04
C MET A 1 3.05 12.50 12.49
N ALA A 2 3.89 13.39 13.05
CA ALA A 2 4.11 14.73 12.52
C ALA A 2 5.46 14.69 11.80
N ILE A 3 5.44 14.78 10.48
CA ILE A 3 6.66 14.87 9.67
C ILE A 3 6.99 16.36 9.59
N PHE A 4 7.96 16.81 10.38
CA PHE A 4 8.57 18.12 10.19
C PHE A 4 9.78 17.95 9.27
N SER A 5 9.69 18.48 8.07
CA SER A 5 10.83 18.75 7.20
C SER A 5 11.47 20.04 7.68
N ASP A 6 12.62 19.92 8.35
CA ASP A 6 13.44 21.05 8.73
C ASP A 6 14.36 21.42 7.56
N LYS A 7 13.97 22.46 6.82
CA LYS A 7 14.91 23.32 6.10
C LYS A 7 14.44 24.77 6.22
N THR A 8 15.13 25.49 7.08
CA THR A 8 15.29 26.94 7.13
C THR A 8 15.18 27.60 5.75
N SER A 9 14.07 28.30 5.50
CA SER A 9 14.08 29.48 4.62
C SER A 9 13.43 30.64 5.37
N VAL A 10 14.27 31.64 5.62
CA VAL A 10 13.92 32.91 6.23
C VAL A 10 13.01 33.66 5.25
N LEU A 11 11.74 33.83 5.63
CA LEU A 11 10.89 34.87 5.05
C LEU A 11 10.09 35.53 6.18
N GLN A 12 10.80 36.35 6.94
CA GLN A 12 10.20 37.51 7.60
C GLN A 12 9.66 38.44 6.49
N LYS A 13 8.34 38.49 6.34
CA LYS A 13 7.66 39.69 5.83
C LYS A 13 6.45 39.97 6.70
N LEU A 14 6.72 40.74 7.76
CA LEU A 14 5.75 41.56 8.46
C LEU A 14 5.13 42.57 7.48
N LEU A 15 3.80 42.61 7.43
CA LEU A 15 3.03 43.74 6.92
C LEU A 15 1.65 43.71 7.61
N PHE A 16 1.52 44.50 8.67
CA PHE A 16 0.24 44.83 9.29
C PHE A 16 0.00 46.34 9.11
N PHE A 17 -1.08 46.70 8.44
CA PHE A 17 -1.69 48.03 8.51
C PHE A 17 -3.19 47.85 8.77
N GLY A 18 -3.70 48.55 9.80
CA GLY A 18 -5.13 48.85 9.97
C GLY A 18 -5.82 48.28 11.22
N PHE A 19 -5.94 49.10 12.26
CA PHE A 19 -6.94 49.01 13.35
C PHE A 19 -8.34 49.51 12.84
N PRO A 20 -9.45 49.45 13.60
CA PRO A 20 -10.23 48.25 14.00
C PRO A 20 -11.77 48.46 13.82
N THR A 21 -12.56 47.48 13.37
CA THR A 21 -13.98 47.43 13.79
C THR A 21 -14.51 46.00 13.79
N ALA A 22 -14.84 45.56 15.01
CA ALA A 22 -15.71 44.50 15.46
C ALA A 22 -16.50 43.69 14.40
N SER A 23 -16.32 42.37 14.41
CA SER A 23 -17.42 41.39 14.51
C SER A 23 -16.86 39.99 14.83
N LEU A 24 -17.58 39.28 15.71
CA LEU A 24 -17.29 37.96 16.25
C LEU A 24 -16.77 36.94 15.22
N LEU A 25 -15.59 36.39 15.48
CA LEU A 25 -15.17 35.07 15.02
C LEU A 25 -14.54 34.35 16.21
N LEU A 26 -15.33 33.46 16.84
CA LEU A 26 -14.82 32.47 17.79
C LEU A 26 -13.98 31.44 17.01
N PHE A 27 -12.75 31.82 16.69
CA PHE A 27 -11.70 30.85 16.43
C PHE A 27 -11.21 30.34 17.77
N TYR A 28 -11.42 29.04 18.03
CA TYR A 28 -10.62 28.32 19.02
C TYR A 28 -9.16 28.41 18.58
N SER A 29 -8.49 29.45 19.07
CA SER A 29 -7.06 29.60 19.04
C SER A 29 -6.53 28.65 20.11
N LEU A 30 -6.00 27.51 19.67
CA LEU A 30 -5.09 26.76 20.53
C LEU A 30 -4.01 27.74 21.02
N PRO A 31 -3.73 27.83 22.33
CA PRO A 31 -2.76 28.78 22.83
C PRO A 31 -1.42 28.53 22.18
N LEU A 32 -0.78 29.60 21.70
CA LEU A 32 0.61 29.63 21.23
C LEU A 32 1.62 29.09 22.27
N GLU A 33 1.18 28.83 23.50
CA GLU A 33 1.94 28.13 24.53
C GLU A 33 2.27 26.68 24.15
N TYR A 34 1.44 25.98 23.35
CA TYR A 34 1.73 24.59 22.96
C TYR A 34 2.87 24.49 21.93
N LEU A 35 3.06 25.51 21.08
CA LEU A 35 4.20 25.58 20.15
C LEU A 35 5.51 25.92 20.86
N SER A 36 5.45 26.59 22.02
CA SER A 36 6.63 26.82 22.86
C SER A 36 7.12 25.56 23.55
N HIS A 37 6.20 24.64 23.91
CA HIS A 37 6.54 23.34 24.49
C HIS A 37 7.24 22.38 23.50
N PHE A 38 6.92 22.47 22.20
CA PHE A 38 7.61 21.69 21.17
C PHE A 38 8.98 22.24 20.81
N LYS A 39 9.24 23.55 20.98
CA LYS A 39 10.60 24.10 20.86
C LYS A 39 11.53 23.57 21.96
N THR A 40 11.02 23.24 23.14
CA THR A 40 11.81 22.62 24.22
C THR A 40 12.07 21.13 24.06
N LEU A 41 11.33 20.41 23.20
CA LEU A 41 11.64 19.00 22.87
C LEU A 41 12.70 18.86 21.77
N SER A 42 13.02 19.95 21.05
CA SER A 42 14.08 20.01 20.04
C SER A 42 15.47 20.26 20.63
N ALA A 43 15.58 20.38 21.95
CA ALA A 43 16.84 20.45 22.67
C ALA A 43 17.07 19.16 23.47
N THR A 44 16.94 17.99 22.82
CA THR A 44 17.75 16.86 23.29
C THR A 44 19.19 17.31 23.15
N GLN A 45 19.85 17.62 24.27
CA GLN A 45 21.28 17.91 24.34
C GLN A 45 22.02 16.88 23.48
N GLU A 46 22.45 17.30 22.29
CA GLU A 46 23.25 16.46 21.42
C GLU A 46 24.56 16.19 22.15
N ARG A 47 24.77 14.93 22.52
CA ARG A 47 26.08 14.47 22.96
C ARG A 47 27.01 14.54 21.75
N GLN A 48 28.29 14.84 21.97
CA GLN A 48 29.28 14.71 20.90
C GLN A 48 29.21 13.26 20.37
N HIS A 49 28.85 13.12 19.09
CA HIS A 49 28.59 11.82 18.45
C HIS A 49 29.79 10.88 18.64
N ARG A 50 29.58 9.79 19.38
CA ARG A 50 30.61 8.78 19.61
C ARG A 50 30.72 7.85 18.40
N PRO A 51 31.94 7.51 17.95
CA PRO A 51 32.13 6.51 16.91
C PRO A 51 31.48 5.17 17.28
N GLY A 52 30.81 4.53 16.31
CA GLY A 52 30.18 3.23 16.49
C GLY A 52 28.69 3.26 16.83
N PHE A 53 28.07 4.44 16.93
CA PHE A 53 26.63 4.58 17.14
C PHE A 53 25.93 5.10 15.88
N LEU A 54 24.82 4.47 15.52
CA LEU A 54 23.87 4.95 14.51
C LEU A 54 23.03 6.12 15.06
N VAL A 55 22.65 6.04 16.34
CA VAL A 55 21.97 7.10 17.09
C VAL A 55 22.67 7.23 18.44
N ASP A 56 23.12 8.44 18.78
CA ASP A 56 23.81 8.72 20.05
C ASP A 56 23.17 9.96 20.70
N THR A 57 22.02 9.75 21.34
CA THR A 57 21.31 10.77 22.08
C THR A 57 21.22 10.36 23.55
N ILE A 58 21.01 11.32 24.46
CA ILE A 58 20.88 11.03 25.90
C ILE A 58 19.74 10.02 26.17
N GLY A 59 18.66 10.06 25.39
CA GLY A 59 17.49 9.19 25.57
C GLY A 59 17.51 7.89 24.75
N CYS A 60 18.39 7.77 23.77
CA CYS A 60 18.44 6.63 22.86
C CYS A 60 19.84 6.47 22.28
N GLU A 61 20.42 5.29 22.52
CA GLU A 61 21.70 4.87 21.95
C GLU A 61 21.46 3.62 21.09
N ILE A 62 21.72 3.71 19.79
CA ILE A 62 21.63 2.59 18.85
C ILE A 62 22.99 2.41 18.21
N VAL A 63 23.56 1.21 18.34
CA VAL A 63 24.87 0.87 17.77
C VAL A 63 24.78 0.74 16.24
N GLU A 64 25.78 1.26 15.53
CA GLU A 64 25.94 0.97 14.10
C GLU A 64 26.49 -0.45 13.94
N MET A 65 25.64 -1.35 13.44
CA MET A 65 26.01 -2.75 13.25
C MET A 65 26.49 -2.99 11.82
N ASP A 66 27.56 -3.79 11.68
CA ASP A 66 28.00 -4.26 10.36
C ASP A 66 26.96 -5.23 9.77
N PRO A 67 26.33 -4.89 8.62
CA PRO A 67 25.37 -5.76 7.97
C PRO A 67 25.96 -7.11 7.55
N PHE A 68 27.29 -7.23 7.40
CA PHE A 68 27.98 -8.44 6.96
C PHE A 68 28.88 -9.04 8.04
N HIS A 69 28.61 -8.72 9.32
CA HIS A 69 29.38 -9.26 10.45
C HIS A 69 29.47 -10.81 10.37
N PRO A 70 30.63 -11.42 10.69
CA PRO A 70 30.84 -12.87 10.55
C PRO A 70 29.80 -13.74 11.23
N SER A 71 29.17 -13.26 12.31
CA SER A 71 28.10 -14.00 13.02
C SER A 71 26.82 -14.17 12.22
N VAL A 72 26.58 -13.35 11.18
CA VAL A 72 25.38 -13.43 10.33
C VAL A 72 25.60 -14.34 9.13
N ILE A 73 26.85 -14.48 8.66
CA ILE A 73 27.19 -15.25 7.45
C ILE A 73 26.58 -16.67 7.43
N PRO A 74 26.60 -17.46 8.53
CA PRO A 74 26.03 -18.81 8.52
C PRO A 74 24.51 -18.87 8.27
N PHE A 75 23.79 -17.75 8.45
CA PHE A 75 22.34 -17.68 8.28
C PHE A 75 21.93 -17.14 6.89
N LEU A 76 22.90 -16.72 6.07
CA LEU A 76 22.64 -16.21 4.74
C LEU A 76 22.54 -17.37 3.75
N GLU A 77 21.35 -17.54 3.18
CA GLU A 77 21.07 -18.59 2.21
C GLU A 77 20.76 -17.97 0.83
N ASN A 78 21.23 -18.63 -0.23
CA ASN A 78 20.80 -18.29 -1.59
C ASN A 78 19.50 -19.03 -1.90
N LYS A 79 18.40 -18.29 -1.95
CA LYS A 79 17.09 -18.77 -2.40
C LYS A 79 16.88 -18.44 -3.87
N SER A 80 15.91 -19.12 -4.48
CA SER A 80 15.37 -18.77 -5.80
C SER A 80 13.87 -18.54 -5.70
N LEU A 81 13.35 -17.66 -6.55
CA LEU A 81 11.90 -17.54 -6.71
C LEU A 81 11.37 -18.71 -7.53
N GLY A 82 10.16 -19.17 -7.18
CA GLY A 82 9.45 -20.17 -7.96
C GLY A 82 9.16 -19.64 -9.38
N ILE A 83 9.22 -20.54 -10.37
CA ILE A 83 8.92 -20.20 -11.76
C ILE A 83 7.40 -20.29 -11.97
N CYS A 84 6.80 -19.17 -12.37
CA CYS A 84 5.40 -19.12 -12.74
C CYS A 84 5.22 -19.25 -14.26
N ARG A 85 4.23 -20.05 -14.67
CA ARG A 85 3.87 -20.20 -16.09
C ARG A 85 2.95 -19.05 -16.49
N PRO A 86 3.12 -18.43 -17.68
CA PRO A 86 2.23 -17.39 -18.15
C PRO A 86 0.76 -17.83 -18.11
N SER A 87 -0.13 -16.94 -17.68
CA SER A 87 -1.57 -17.24 -17.71
C SER A 87 -2.11 -17.26 -19.14
N LEU A 88 -3.17 -18.03 -19.34
CA LEU A 88 -3.96 -18.07 -20.57
C LEU A 88 -4.71 -16.76 -20.81
N ILE A 89 -5.05 -16.05 -19.72
CA ILE A 89 -5.76 -14.78 -19.74
C ILE A 89 -4.81 -13.71 -19.20
N THR A 90 -4.77 -12.57 -19.87
CA THR A 90 -4.00 -11.39 -19.46
C THR A 90 -4.93 -10.17 -19.36
N ILE A 91 -4.40 -9.07 -18.84
CA ILE A 91 -5.11 -7.80 -18.76
C ILE A 91 -4.66 -6.93 -19.93
N ARG A 92 -5.61 -6.50 -20.77
CA ARG A 92 -5.40 -5.61 -21.92
C ARG A 92 -6.51 -4.58 -21.95
N ASN A 93 -6.19 -3.30 -22.17
CA ASN A 93 -7.14 -2.18 -22.23
C ASN A 93 -8.25 -2.28 -21.17
N GLU A 94 -7.82 -2.45 -19.91
CA GLU A 94 -8.74 -2.49 -18.76
C GLU A 94 -9.69 -3.68 -18.70
N GLY A 95 -9.53 -4.68 -19.56
CA GLY A 95 -10.32 -5.89 -19.57
C GLY A 95 -9.49 -7.15 -19.66
N LEU A 96 -10.19 -8.27 -19.64
CA LEU A 96 -9.66 -9.61 -19.85
C LEU A 96 -9.47 -9.86 -21.35
N ALA A 97 -8.32 -10.42 -21.69
CA ALA A 97 -8.00 -10.85 -23.05
C ALA A 97 -7.22 -12.16 -23.00
N TYR A 98 -7.32 -12.96 -24.05
CA TYR A 98 -6.45 -14.12 -24.18
C TYR A 98 -5.00 -13.71 -24.43
N ASN A 99 -4.10 -14.46 -23.84
CA ASN A 99 -2.68 -14.40 -24.16
C ASN A 99 -2.43 -15.21 -25.45
N GLU A 100 -2.32 -14.51 -26.57
CA GLU A 100 -2.10 -15.09 -27.90
C GLU A 100 -0.78 -15.88 -28.00
N ASN A 101 0.20 -15.58 -27.15
CA ASN A 101 1.48 -16.27 -27.10
C ASN A 101 1.42 -17.58 -26.28
N HIS A 102 0.29 -17.89 -25.63
CA HIS A 102 0.15 -19.12 -24.85
C HIS A 102 -0.08 -20.33 -25.77
N SER A 103 0.68 -21.41 -25.57
CA SER A 103 0.66 -22.61 -26.43
C SER A 103 -0.70 -23.34 -26.52
N SER A 104 -1.59 -23.08 -25.55
CA SER A 104 -2.95 -23.62 -25.53
C SER A 104 -4.02 -22.66 -26.03
N TYR A 105 -3.67 -21.45 -26.49
CA TYR A 105 -4.62 -20.41 -26.92
C TYR A 105 -5.75 -20.94 -27.82
N HIS A 106 -5.41 -21.62 -28.91
CA HIS A 106 -6.39 -22.09 -29.90
C HIS A 106 -7.37 -23.15 -29.37
N ARG A 107 -6.98 -23.93 -28.36
CA ARG A 107 -7.74 -25.08 -27.83
C ARG A 107 -8.39 -24.85 -26.46
N SER A 108 -8.21 -23.66 -25.89
CA SER A 108 -8.69 -23.33 -24.54
C SER A 108 -9.96 -22.52 -24.60
N ASN A 109 -10.97 -22.86 -23.80
CA ASN A 109 -12.14 -22.01 -23.60
C ASN A 109 -12.15 -21.53 -22.16
N CYS A 110 -12.10 -20.21 -21.98
CA CYS A 110 -12.04 -19.56 -20.69
C CYS A 110 -13.27 -18.70 -20.45
N CYS A 111 -13.69 -18.67 -19.19
CA CYS A 111 -14.73 -17.78 -18.68
C CYS A 111 -14.28 -17.21 -17.33
N TYR A 112 -14.96 -16.17 -16.87
CA TYR A 112 -14.67 -15.55 -15.58
C TYR A 112 -15.91 -15.50 -14.68
N SER A 113 -15.67 -15.56 -13.38
CA SER A 113 -16.66 -15.34 -12.35
C SER A 113 -16.18 -14.22 -11.44
N GLU A 114 -17.04 -13.22 -11.23
CA GLU A 114 -16.70 -12.07 -10.40
C GLU A 114 -16.61 -12.44 -8.92
N ILE A 115 -15.65 -11.84 -8.23
CA ILE A 115 -15.42 -12.03 -6.81
C ILE A 115 -15.85 -10.76 -6.10
N HIS A 116 -16.73 -10.91 -5.12
CA HIS A 116 -17.31 -9.81 -4.35
C HIS A 116 -17.10 -10.02 -2.85
N ARG A 117 -16.85 -8.94 -2.12
CA ARG A 117 -16.86 -8.95 -0.65
C ARG A 117 -18.30 -9.05 -0.14
N VAL A 118 -18.55 -9.88 0.86
CA VAL A 118 -19.88 -9.95 1.50
C VAL A 118 -20.01 -8.84 2.53
N SER A 119 -20.84 -7.85 2.26
CA SER A 119 -21.13 -6.76 3.21
C SER A 119 -21.97 -7.26 4.38
N GLN A 120 -21.63 -6.82 5.59
CA GLN A 120 -22.30 -7.17 6.85
C GLN A 120 -22.59 -5.90 7.66
N ASP A 121 -23.64 -5.94 8.48
CA ASP A 121 -23.97 -4.85 9.40
C ASP A 121 -22.97 -4.87 10.59
N PRO A 122 -22.25 -3.77 10.91
CA PRO A 122 -21.43 -3.68 12.11
C PRO A 122 -22.16 -3.94 13.43
N LYS A 123 -23.50 -3.84 13.47
CA LYS A 123 -24.30 -4.21 14.63
C LYS A 123 -24.60 -5.71 14.71
N ASN A 124 -24.54 -6.42 13.59
CA ASN A 124 -24.85 -7.84 13.48
C ASN A 124 -23.96 -8.52 12.43
N TYR A 125 -22.73 -8.86 12.83
CA TYR A 125 -21.72 -9.48 11.96
C TYR A 125 -21.17 -10.78 12.56
N THR A 126 -20.65 -11.64 11.69
CA THR A 126 -20.01 -12.89 12.12
C THR A 126 -18.60 -12.60 12.63
N LYS A 127 -18.39 -12.60 13.95
CA LYS A 127 -17.12 -12.15 14.60
C LYS A 127 -15.84 -12.73 14.00
N ILE A 128 -15.85 -13.98 13.54
CA ILE A 128 -14.65 -14.64 12.98
C ILE A 128 -14.55 -14.49 11.46
N GLN A 129 -15.67 -14.28 10.78
CA GLN A 129 -15.73 -14.34 9.31
C GLN A 129 -15.97 -13.00 8.62
N ALA A 130 -16.28 -11.92 9.35
CA ALA A 130 -16.74 -10.68 8.73
C ALA A 130 -15.88 -10.21 7.57
N ASP A 131 -14.56 -10.22 7.76
CA ASP A 131 -13.58 -9.80 6.77
C ASP A 131 -12.93 -10.97 6.00
N ARG A 132 -13.59 -12.13 5.99
CA ARG A 132 -13.20 -13.35 5.27
C ARG A 132 -14.33 -13.87 4.38
N SER A 133 -15.52 -13.30 4.50
CA SER A 133 -16.69 -13.68 3.71
C SER A 133 -16.61 -13.04 2.31
N ILE A 134 -16.50 -13.90 1.31
CA ILE A 134 -16.54 -13.53 -0.11
C ILE A 134 -17.65 -14.29 -0.82
N ARG A 135 -18.09 -13.77 -1.96
CA ARG A 135 -19.03 -14.44 -2.86
C ARG A 135 -18.43 -14.44 -4.25
N ILE A 136 -18.33 -15.61 -4.85
CA ILE A 136 -17.99 -15.77 -6.26
C ILE A 136 -19.30 -15.91 -7.02
N SER A 137 -19.45 -15.17 -8.12
CA SER A 137 -20.65 -15.26 -8.96
C SER A 137 -20.81 -16.70 -9.46
N PRO A 138 -22.02 -17.30 -9.38
CA PRO A 138 -22.24 -18.66 -9.86
C PRO A 138 -22.16 -18.76 -11.39
N THR A 139 -22.33 -17.64 -12.09
CA THR A 139 -22.24 -17.56 -13.54
C THR A 139 -20.78 -17.41 -13.97
N CYS A 140 -20.36 -18.22 -14.93
CA CYS A 140 -19.07 -18.09 -15.60
C CYS A 140 -19.28 -17.43 -16.97
N THR A 141 -18.95 -16.15 -17.07
CA THR A 141 -19.17 -15.36 -18.29
C THR A 141 -18.05 -15.63 -19.28
N PRO A 142 -18.34 -16.03 -20.54
CA PRO A 142 -17.31 -16.33 -21.54
C PRO A 142 -16.40 -15.12 -21.82
N ILE A 143 -15.10 -15.37 -21.99
CA ILE A 143 -14.13 -14.35 -22.41
C ILE A 143 -13.98 -14.42 -23.92
N SER A 144 -14.02 -13.26 -24.58
CA SER A 144 -13.85 -13.18 -26.03
C SER A 144 -12.42 -13.54 -26.46
N LYS A 145 -12.29 -14.40 -27.48
CA LYS A 145 -11.01 -14.69 -28.16
C LYS A 145 -10.63 -13.66 -29.21
N SER A 146 -11.50 -12.70 -29.51
CA SER A 146 -11.20 -11.68 -30.53
C SER A 146 -10.06 -10.78 -30.05
N SER A 147 -8.99 -10.67 -30.86
CA SER A 147 -7.86 -9.79 -30.60
C SER A 147 -8.27 -8.30 -30.55
N ALA A 148 -9.41 -7.94 -31.15
CA ALA A 148 -9.97 -6.59 -31.14
C ALA A 148 -10.88 -6.28 -29.94
N SER A 149 -11.19 -7.27 -29.09
CA SER A 149 -12.15 -7.11 -27.99
C SER A 149 -11.50 -7.40 -26.64
N THR A 150 -11.91 -6.66 -25.62
CA THR A 150 -11.54 -6.87 -24.22
C THR A 150 -12.82 -7.02 -23.41
N THR A 151 -12.88 -8.07 -22.59
CA THR A 151 -14.05 -8.31 -21.75
C THR A 151 -13.85 -7.59 -20.42
N ILE A 152 -14.65 -6.57 -20.12
CA ILE A 152 -14.52 -5.75 -18.90
C ILE A 152 -15.49 -6.28 -17.84
N PRO A 153 -15.00 -6.85 -16.73
CA PRO A 153 -15.85 -7.24 -15.60
C PRO A 153 -16.38 -6.02 -14.86
N SER A 154 -17.48 -6.19 -14.11
CA SER A 154 -17.99 -5.12 -13.23
C SER A 154 -17.28 -5.07 -11.87
N SER A 155 -16.64 -6.17 -11.47
CA SER A 155 -15.81 -6.25 -10.25
C SER A 155 -14.33 -6.04 -10.56
N ASP A 156 -13.59 -5.49 -9.61
CA ASP A 156 -12.13 -5.40 -9.66
C ASP A 156 -11.45 -6.77 -9.68
N PHE A 157 -12.16 -7.80 -9.22
CA PHE A 157 -11.59 -9.12 -8.94
C PHE A 157 -12.37 -10.21 -9.62
N VAL A 158 -11.66 -11.11 -10.30
CA VAL A 158 -12.27 -12.24 -11.02
C VAL A 158 -11.49 -13.52 -10.81
N GLN A 159 -12.24 -14.63 -10.74
CA GLN A 159 -11.72 -15.97 -10.88
C GLN A 159 -11.86 -16.38 -12.34
N ILE A 160 -10.78 -16.81 -12.96
CA ILE A 160 -10.75 -17.34 -14.32
C ILE A 160 -10.84 -18.86 -14.24
N SER A 161 -11.68 -19.45 -15.09
CA SER A 161 -11.75 -20.89 -15.29
C SER A 161 -11.54 -21.17 -16.77
N CYS A 162 -10.55 -21.99 -17.09
CA CYS A 162 -10.23 -22.39 -18.45
C CYS A 162 -10.30 -23.90 -18.61
N GLU A 163 -10.81 -24.36 -19.75
CA GLU A 163 -10.80 -25.75 -20.17
C GLU A 163 -9.97 -25.89 -21.45
N GLU A 164 -8.84 -26.60 -21.37
CA GLU A 164 -7.97 -26.91 -22.50
C GLU A 164 -8.30 -28.30 -23.04
N ASN A 165 -8.70 -28.37 -24.31
CA ASN A 165 -9.06 -29.64 -24.95
C ASN A 165 -7.86 -30.25 -25.68
N TYR A 166 -7.41 -31.42 -25.22
CA TYR A 166 -6.42 -32.27 -25.90
C TYR A 166 -7.11 -33.54 -26.43
N PRO A 167 -6.53 -34.24 -27.42
CA PRO A 167 -7.14 -35.45 -27.99
C PRO A 167 -7.53 -36.50 -26.94
N ASP A 168 -6.69 -36.69 -25.92
CA ASP A 168 -6.87 -37.75 -24.92
C ASP A 168 -7.32 -37.24 -23.54
N LYS A 169 -7.43 -35.92 -23.33
CA LYS A 169 -7.75 -35.34 -22.01
C LYS A 169 -8.25 -33.90 -22.08
N ILE A 170 -9.01 -33.51 -21.06
CA ILE A 170 -9.36 -32.11 -20.80
C ILE A 170 -8.59 -31.66 -19.56
N ILE A 171 -7.86 -30.56 -19.68
CA ILE A 171 -7.18 -29.93 -18.54
C ILE A 171 -7.99 -28.72 -18.10
N LYS A 172 -8.37 -28.67 -16.82
CA LYS A 172 -9.03 -27.50 -16.24
C LYS A 172 -8.02 -26.71 -15.41
N THR A 173 -7.94 -25.41 -15.65
CA THR A 173 -7.08 -24.49 -14.91
C THR A 173 -7.92 -23.38 -14.28
N MET A 174 -7.45 -22.90 -13.13
CA MET A 174 -8.06 -21.82 -12.38
C MET A 174 -7.00 -20.76 -12.12
N ASP A 175 -7.37 -19.49 -12.28
CA ASP A 175 -6.52 -18.36 -12.00
C ASP A 175 -7.29 -17.20 -11.37
N PHE A 176 -6.59 -16.23 -10.83
CA PHE A 176 -7.12 -15.09 -10.08
C PHE A 176 -6.50 -13.80 -10.62
N LEU A 177 -7.33 -12.92 -11.15
CA LEU A 177 -6.89 -11.64 -11.73
C LEU A 177 -7.49 -10.46 -10.97
N ALA A 178 -6.71 -9.38 -10.90
CA ALA A 178 -7.13 -8.09 -10.35
C ALA A 178 -7.02 -7.01 -11.44
N ILE A 179 -8.15 -6.39 -11.75
CA ILE A 179 -8.24 -5.26 -12.68
C ILE A 179 -8.73 -4.08 -11.85
N PRO A 180 -7.86 -3.13 -11.45
CA PRO A 180 -8.34 -1.99 -10.70
C PRO A 180 -9.28 -1.18 -11.60
N GLY A 181 -10.56 -1.09 -11.25
CA GLY A 181 -11.50 -0.23 -11.96
C GLY A 181 -11.06 1.24 -11.92
N SER A 182 -11.40 2.02 -12.94
CA SER A 182 -11.13 3.46 -12.94
C SER A 182 -11.82 4.13 -11.74
N PRO A 183 -11.14 5.07 -11.03
CA PRO A 183 -11.73 5.78 -9.89
C PRO A 183 -13.07 6.46 -10.18
N GLU A 184 -13.26 6.98 -11.40
CA GLU A 184 -14.50 7.62 -11.87
C GLU A 184 -15.69 6.64 -11.99
N GLY A 185 -15.40 5.35 -12.21
CA GLY A 185 -16.40 4.29 -12.38
C GLY A 185 -16.52 3.33 -11.22
N HIS A 186 -15.70 3.48 -10.17
CA HIS A 186 -15.53 2.46 -9.13
C HIS A 186 -16.70 2.39 -8.14
N SER A 187 -16.83 3.40 -7.28
CA SER A 187 -17.95 3.52 -6.35
C SER A 187 -18.47 4.96 -6.36
N LYS A 188 -19.70 5.18 -5.88
CA LYS A 188 -20.25 6.54 -5.76
C LYS A 188 -19.34 7.44 -4.90
N GLU A 189 -18.74 6.87 -3.84
CA GLU A 189 -17.83 7.59 -2.97
C GLU A 189 -16.50 7.90 -3.67
N THR A 190 -15.87 6.91 -4.29
CA THR A 190 -14.62 7.06 -5.05
C THR A 190 -14.76 8.10 -6.17
N ASN A 191 -15.84 7.99 -6.97
CA ASN A 191 -16.11 8.93 -8.04
C ASN A 191 -16.32 10.36 -7.51
N SER A 192 -16.98 10.52 -6.36
CA SER A 192 -17.17 11.85 -5.75
C SER A 192 -15.86 12.50 -5.30
N LYS A 193 -14.87 11.70 -4.87
CA LYS A 193 -13.52 12.18 -4.51
C LYS A 193 -12.79 12.69 -5.74
N VAL A 194 -12.86 11.94 -6.84
CA VAL A 194 -12.25 12.33 -8.12
C VAL A 194 -12.91 13.58 -8.70
N ALA A 195 -14.24 13.62 -8.73
CA ALA A 195 -15.00 14.77 -9.20
C ALA A 195 -14.66 16.05 -8.42
N TYR A 196 -14.48 15.94 -7.10
CA TYR A 196 -14.04 17.05 -6.25
C TYR A 196 -12.70 17.64 -6.70
N TRP A 197 -11.70 16.80 -6.96
CA TRP A 197 -10.38 17.29 -7.39
C TRP A 197 -10.39 17.83 -8.81
N LYS A 198 -11.13 17.21 -9.73
CA LYS A 198 -11.32 17.76 -11.09
C LYS A 198 -11.92 19.17 -11.05
N ASP A 199 -12.99 19.38 -10.27
CA ASP A 199 -13.60 20.72 -10.10
C ASP A 199 -12.63 21.71 -9.46
N ARG A 200 -11.89 21.29 -8.43
CA ARG A 200 -10.92 22.15 -7.74
C ARG A 200 -9.75 22.57 -8.64
N LEU A 201 -9.18 21.64 -9.40
CA LEU A 201 -8.07 21.91 -10.32
C LEU A 201 -8.51 22.78 -11.51
N GLN A 202 -9.74 22.62 -11.99
CA GLN A 202 -10.29 23.51 -13.02
C GLN A 202 -10.46 24.95 -12.50
N LYS A 203 -10.97 25.13 -11.28
CA LYS A 203 -11.12 26.47 -10.65
C LYS A 203 -9.77 27.13 -10.34
N SER A 204 -8.79 26.33 -9.91
CA SER A 204 -7.40 26.75 -9.67
C SER A 204 -6.74 27.41 -10.88
N GLY A 205 -7.05 26.98 -12.10
CA GLY A 205 -6.43 27.53 -13.31
C GLY A 205 -6.70 29.02 -13.54
N SER A 206 -7.72 29.58 -12.86
CA SER A 206 -8.11 30.99 -12.98
C SER A 206 -7.46 31.93 -11.94
N GLU A 207 -6.96 31.41 -10.81
CA GLU A 207 -6.29 32.18 -9.76
C GLU A 207 -5.00 31.47 -9.31
N ARG A 208 -3.84 32.01 -9.70
CA ARG A 208 -2.48 31.48 -9.42
C ARG A 208 -2.08 31.60 -7.94
N GLY A 209 -2.85 31.02 -7.03
CA GLY A 209 -2.51 30.88 -5.61
C GLY A 209 -1.87 29.52 -5.33
N VAL A 210 -0.88 29.49 -4.42
CA VAL A 210 -0.19 28.28 -3.92
C VAL A 210 -1.17 27.21 -3.36
N TRP A 211 -2.39 27.60 -2.99
CA TRP A 211 -3.44 26.73 -2.42
C TRP A 211 -4.27 25.93 -3.45
N ALA A 212 -3.92 26.09 -4.72
CA ALA A 212 -4.65 25.60 -5.86
C ALA A 212 -4.03 24.30 -6.45
N GLN A 213 -2.88 23.87 -5.91
CA GLN A 213 -2.18 22.65 -6.30
C GLN A 213 -2.79 21.39 -5.65
N LYS A 214 -2.73 20.28 -6.38
CA LYS A 214 -3.07 18.95 -5.87
C LYS A 214 -2.11 18.60 -4.72
N PRO A 215 -2.60 18.10 -3.58
CA PRO A 215 -1.73 17.75 -2.47
C PRO A 215 -0.91 16.50 -2.81
N PRO A 216 0.22 16.25 -2.13
CA PRO A 216 1.10 15.15 -2.48
C PRO A 216 0.42 13.79 -2.32
N ASN A 217 0.81 12.87 -3.19
CA ASN A 217 0.46 11.46 -3.08
C ASN A 217 1.22 10.81 -1.92
N VAL A 218 0.61 9.80 -1.31
CA VAL A 218 1.20 9.06 -0.19
C VAL A 218 1.19 7.56 -0.51
N LEU A 219 2.38 7.00 -0.70
CA LEU A 219 2.58 5.56 -0.83
C LEU A 219 3.36 5.04 0.37
N ILE A 220 2.79 4.06 1.07
CA ILE A 220 3.47 3.33 2.13
C ILE A 220 3.68 1.90 1.65
N LEU A 221 4.93 1.52 1.41
CA LEU A 221 5.30 0.14 1.07
C LEU A 221 5.94 -0.52 2.29
N GLY A 222 5.35 -1.61 2.75
CA GLY A 222 5.78 -2.36 3.92
C GLY A 222 6.31 -3.74 3.59
N LEU A 223 7.43 -4.14 4.19
CA LEU A 223 7.96 -5.50 4.13
C LEU A 223 7.95 -6.13 5.53
N ASP A 224 7.17 -7.20 5.70
CA ASP A 224 7.10 -7.89 6.98
C ASP A 224 8.38 -8.66 7.27
N SER A 225 8.77 -8.77 8.54
CA SER A 225 9.96 -9.50 8.97
C SER A 225 11.30 -9.03 8.35
N VAL A 226 11.38 -7.80 7.81
CA VAL A 226 12.61 -7.25 7.22
C VAL A 226 13.21 -6.16 8.09
N SER A 227 14.50 -6.27 8.36
CA SER A 227 15.27 -5.23 9.07
C SER A 227 16.10 -4.35 8.16
N ARG A 228 16.53 -3.19 8.69
CA ARG A 228 17.45 -2.29 8.00
C ARG A 228 18.68 -3.03 7.48
N LEU A 229 19.30 -3.86 8.34
CA LEU A 229 20.49 -4.62 7.97
C LEU A 229 20.17 -5.69 6.92
N ASN A 230 19.01 -6.37 7.04
CA ASN A 230 18.57 -7.32 6.02
C ASN A 230 18.30 -6.64 4.68
N MET A 231 17.70 -5.44 4.67
CA MET A 231 17.49 -4.64 3.45
C MET A 231 18.82 -4.27 2.79
N ILE A 232 19.82 -3.83 3.55
CA ILE A 232 21.16 -3.51 3.03
C ILE A 232 21.78 -4.73 2.34
N ARG A 233 21.63 -5.93 2.92
CA ARG A 233 22.16 -7.18 2.34
C ARG A 233 21.37 -7.67 1.13
N SER A 234 20.05 -7.64 1.22
CA SER A 234 19.14 -8.34 0.29
C SER A 234 18.71 -7.46 -0.88
N LEU A 235 18.67 -6.14 -0.71
CA LEU A 235 18.17 -5.17 -1.70
C LEU A 235 19.18 -4.04 -2.02
N PRO A 236 20.48 -4.31 -2.21
CA PRO A 236 21.49 -3.25 -2.41
C PRO A 236 21.21 -2.32 -3.60
N LYS A 237 20.69 -2.82 -4.72
CA LYS A 237 20.34 -2.00 -5.89
C LYS A 237 19.17 -1.07 -5.61
N LEU A 238 18.15 -1.57 -4.91
CA LEU A 238 17.03 -0.73 -4.51
C LEU A 238 17.49 0.35 -3.54
N LYS A 239 18.30 0.00 -2.54
CA LYS A 239 18.86 0.96 -1.59
C LYS A 239 19.61 2.08 -2.33
N ASN A 240 20.53 1.72 -3.22
CA ASN A 240 21.32 2.69 -3.98
C ASN A 240 20.42 3.57 -4.87
N PHE A 241 19.37 3.00 -5.46
CA PHE A 241 18.38 3.76 -6.22
C PHE A 241 17.64 4.78 -5.36
N LEU A 242 17.15 4.38 -4.19
CA LEU A 242 16.46 5.28 -3.27
C LEU A 242 17.38 6.45 -2.85
N GLU A 243 18.62 6.15 -2.47
CA GLU A 243 19.62 7.17 -2.10
C GLU A 243 19.94 8.13 -3.26
N ALA A 244 19.97 7.62 -4.50
CA ALA A 244 20.20 8.43 -5.69
C ALA A 244 18.99 9.29 -6.11
N ASN A 245 17.80 9.05 -5.54
CA ASN A 245 16.57 9.78 -5.83
C ASN A 245 16.03 10.52 -4.58
N ASP A 246 16.95 11.02 -3.75
CA ASP A 246 16.66 11.88 -2.59
C ASP A 246 15.73 11.28 -1.51
N PHE A 247 15.58 9.95 -1.47
CA PHE A 247 14.87 9.29 -0.37
C PHE A 247 15.69 9.39 0.91
N VAL A 248 15.01 9.76 1.99
CA VAL A 248 15.64 9.91 3.32
C VAL A 248 15.49 8.62 4.11
N GLU A 249 16.63 8.05 4.53
CA GLU A 249 16.64 6.96 5.50
C GLU A 249 16.32 7.50 6.90
N MET A 250 15.19 7.08 7.47
CA MET A 250 14.76 7.45 8.83
C MET A 250 15.49 6.62 9.89
N LYS A 251 16.78 6.90 10.08
CA LYS A 251 17.62 6.26 11.10
C LYS A 251 17.06 6.52 12.50
N GLY A 252 17.13 5.50 13.37
CA GLY A 252 16.65 5.59 14.76
C GLY A 252 15.17 5.34 14.98
N TYR A 253 14.36 5.34 13.91
CA TYR A 253 12.97 4.92 14.00
C TYR A 253 12.91 3.39 14.08
N THR A 254 12.30 2.87 15.14
CA THR A 254 12.26 1.43 15.43
C THR A 254 10.85 0.99 15.81
N LYS A 255 10.66 -0.34 15.82
CA LYS A 255 9.42 -0.98 16.23
C LYS A 255 9.06 -0.60 17.68
N VAL A 256 7.78 -0.37 17.95
CA VAL A 256 7.24 -0.13 19.30
C VAL A 256 6.63 -1.38 19.93
N GLY A 257 6.54 -2.47 19.16
CA GLY A 257 6.06 -3.76 19.64
C GLY A 257 6.67 -4.93 18.87
N ASP A 258 6.45 -6.15 19.34
CA ASP A 258 7.12 -7.31 18.75
C ASP A 258 6.55 -7.78 17.42
N ASN A 259 5.23 -7.74 17.29
CA ASN A 259 4.52 -8.22 16.11
C ASN A 259 4.13 -7.07 15.18
N THR A 260 3.75 -7.40 13.95
CA THR A 260 3.33 -6.41 12.94
C THR A 260 2.13 -5.58 13.41
N PHE A 261 1.15 -6.19 14.07
CA PHE A 261 -0.07 -5.51 14.53
C PHE A 261 0.19 -4.31 15.47
N PRO A 262 0.88 -4.41 16.63
CA PRO A 262 1.14 -3.25 17.49
C PRO A 262 1.91 -2.14 16.78
N ASN A 263 2.87 -2.49 15.92
CA ASN A 263 3.62 -1.51 15.14
C ASN A 263 2.73 -0.77 14.14
N MET A 264 1.85 -1.48 13.45
CA MET A 264 0.92 -0.89 12.50
C MET A 264 -0.18 -0.08 13.20
N MET A 265 -0.61 -0.49 14.39
CA MET A 265 -1.49 0.35 15.21
C MET A 265 -0.81 1.68 15.55
N ALA A 266 0.46 1.68 15.94
CA ALA A 266 1.19 2.92 16.21
C ALA A 266 1.46 3.76 14.96
N ALA A 267 1.92 3.13 13.87
CA ALA A 267 2.23 3.83 12.63
C ALA A 267 0.99 4.43 11.99
N MET A 268 -0.12 3.69 11.96
CA MET A 268 -1.34 4.09 11.24
C MET A 268 -2.35 4.83 12.11
N GLY A 269 -2.40 4.60 13.42
CA GLY A 269 -3.35 5.28 14.32
C GLY A 269 -2.71 6.30 15.28
N GLY A 270 -1.38 6.34 15.37
CA GLY A 270 -0.64 7.38 16.10
C GLY A 270 -0.48 7.17 17.61
N MET A 271 -0.98 6.06 18.17
CA MET A 271 -0.90 5.73 19.60
C MET A 271 -0.32 4.32 19.80
N LYS A 272 0.18 4.01 21.00
CA LYS A 272 0.58 2.66 21.38
C LYS A 272 -0.63 1.74 21.47
N LEU A 273 -0.41 0.43 21.36
CA LEU A 273 -1.48 -0.54 21.28
C LEU A 273 -2.43 -0.52 22.50
N ASP A 274 -1.86 -0.36 23.69
CA ASP A 274 -2.56 -0.30 24.98
C ASP A 274 -3.41 0.97 25.17
N GLU A 275 -3.20 2.00 24.36
CA GLU A 275 -3.94 3.26 24.41
C GLU A 275 -5.23 3.22 23.56
N TYR A 276 -5.47 2.16 22.76
CA TYR A 276 -6.64 2.08 21.90
C TYR A 276 -7.87 1.49 22.59
N PRO A 277 -8.95 2.27 22.80
CA PRO A 277 -10.21 1.73 23.32
C PRO A 277 -10.94 0.83 22.30
N CYS A 278 -10.62 0.97 21.01
CA CYS A 278 -11.23 0.20 19.92
C CYS A 278 -10.64 -1.21 19.76
N VAL A 279 -9.49 -1.50 20.37
CA VAL A 279 -8.81 -2.78 20.21
C VAL A 279 -9.14 -3.69 21.38
N LEU A 280 -10.05 -4.63 21.14
CA LEU A 280 -10.29 -5.73 22.05
C LEU A 280 -9.89 -7.05 21.38
N PRO A 281 -9.55 -8.08 22.18
CA PRO A 281 -9.42 -9.44 21.65
C PRO A 281 -10.69 -9.86 20.90
N ALA A 282 -10.53 -10.37 19.68
CA ALA A 282 -11.61 -10.87 18.82
C ALA A 282 -12.72 -9.86 18.42
N THR A 283 -12.40 -8.55 18.36
CA THR A 283 -13.31 -7.53 17.82
C THR A 283 -12.88 -7.00 16.45
N MET A 284 -13.78 -6.23 15.84
CA MET A 284 -13.50 -5.44 14.66
C MET A 284 -12.65 -4.22 15.00
N VAL A 285 -11.86 -3.75 14.04
CA VAL A 285 -11.00 -2.56 14.19
C VAL A 285 -11.54 -1.35 13.42
N ASP A 286 -12.75 -1.45 12.88
CA ASP A 286 -13.44 -0.41 12.12
C ASP A 286 -13.46 0.96 12.81
N ASN A 287 -13.51 0.99 14.15
CA ASN A 287 -13.61 2.24 14.92
C ASN A 287 -12.24 2.83 15.29
N CYS A 288 -11.13 2.17 14.95
CA CYS A 288 -9.80 2.70 15.27
C CYS A 288 -9.44 3.92 14.39
N PRO A 289 -8.70 4.91 14.91
CA PRO A 289 -8.44 6.19 14.26
C PRO A 289 -7.31 6.09 13.22
N PHE A 290 -7.45 5.17 12.26
CA PHE A 290 -6.44 4.98 11.23
C PHE A 290 -6.33 6.19 10.29
N ILE A 291 -5.10 6.54 9.92
CA ILE A 291 -4.75 7.75 9.17
C ILE A 291 -5.38 7.81 7.77
N TRP A 292 -5.64 6.65 7.14
CA TRP A 292 -6.34 6.60 5.87
C TRP A 292 -7.77 7.16 5.95
N LYS A 293 -8.40 7.17 7.13
CA LYS A 293 -9.69 7.84 7.32
C LYS A 293 -9.57 9.35 7.17
N ASN A 294 -8.48 9.94 7.66
CA ASN A 294 -8.22 11.37 7.50
C ASN A 294 -7.96 11.69 6.03
N TYR A 295 -7.17 10.87 5.34
CA TYR A 295 -6.96 11.01 3.89
C TYR A 295 -8.27 10.89 3.10
N SER A 296 -9.09 9.87 3.39
CA SER A 296 -10.41 9.70 2.78
C SER A 296 -11.32 10.91 3.01
N GLY A 297 -11.34 11.45 4.24
CA GLY A 297 -12.06 12.68 4.59
C GLY A 297 -11.60 13.91 3.80
N ASN A 298 -10.30 13.97 3.49
CA ASN A 298 -9.68 14.99 2.63
C ASN A 298 -9.73 14.63 1.13
N LYS A 299 -10.64 13.72 0.74
CA LYS A 299 -10.92 13.34 -0.65
C LYS A 299 -9.77 12.67 -1.39
N TYR A 300 -8.85 12.02 -0.66
CA TYR A 300 -7.90 11.12 -1.28
C TYR A 300 -8.60 9.82 -1.70
N VAL A 301 -8.19 9.27 -2.84
CA VAL A 301 -8.47 7.87 -3.17
C VAL A 301 -7.58 7.00 -2.29
N THR A 302 -8.19 6.05 -1.59
CA THR A 302 -7.52 5.24 -0.56
C THR A 302 -7.42 3.79 -1.00
N ALA A 303 -6.28 3.16 -0.73
CA ALA A 303 -6.04 1.77 -1.08
C ALA A 303 -5.27 1.03 0.02
N PHE A 304 -5.60 -0.25 0.22
CA PHE A 304 -4.92 -1.13 1.15
C PHE A 304 -4.73 -2.50 0.50
N LEU A 305 -3.47 -2.81 0.22
CA LEU A 305 -3.02 -4.02 -0.45
C LEU A 305 -2.24 -4.85 0.56
N GLU A 306 -2.63 -6.11 0.73
CA GLU A 306 -1.95 -7.01 1.64
C GLU A 306 -2.07 -8.45 1.12
N ASP A 307 -0.97 -9.19 1.16
CA ASP A 307 -0.92 -10.61 0.85
C ASP A 307 -1.17 -11.47 2.11
N ALA A 308 -0.90 -12.78 2.07
CA ALA A 308 -0.99 -13.68 3.23
C ALA A 308 -2.26 -13.49 4.12
N PRO A 309 -3.48 -13.59 3.57
CA PRO A 309 -4.72 -13.14 4.23
C PRO A 309 -5.07 -13.88 5.53
N HIS A 310 -4.42 -15.01 5.80
CA HIS A 310 -4.58 -15.86 6.98
C HIS A 310 -3.83 -15.32 8.21
N ILE A 311 -2.73 -14.58 8.00
CA ILE A 311 -1.90 -13.93 9.03
C ILE A 311 -1.83 -12.40 8.87
N ALA A 312 -2.65 -11.83 7.98
CA ALA A 312 -2.79 -10.40 7.75
C ALA A 312 -2.87 -9.55 9.03
N ILE A 313 -2.26 -8.36 8.99
CA ILE A 313 -2.01 -7.43 10.11
C ILE A 313 -3.24 -7.31 11.01
N PHE A 314 -4.39 -6.99 10.42
CA PHE A 314 -5.61 -6.66 11.16
C PHE A 314 -6.55 -7.86 11.37
N ASN A 315 -6.21 -9.03 10.83
CA ASN A 315 -7.09 -10.22 10.83
C ASN A 315 -6.50 -11.42 11.57
N ASN A 316 -5.20 -11.42 11.90
CA ASN A 316 -4.62 -12.46 12.73
C ASN A 316 -5.20 -12.39 14.15
N ARG A 317 -5.93 -13.44 14.55
CA ARG A 317 -6.67 -13.53 15.83
C ARG A 317 -7.68 -12.38 16.07
N LYS A 318 -8.17 -11.75 15.00
CA LYS A 318 -9.10 -10.61 15.04
C LYS A 318 -10.16 -10.74 13.96
N THR A 319 -11.26 -10.02 14.11
CA THR A 319 -12.28 -9.90 13.06
C THR A 319 -11.72 -9.19 11.83
N GLY A 320 -10.86 -8.18 12.03
CA GLY A 320 -10.46 -7.23 11.00
C GLY A 320 -11.52 -6.17 10.79
N PHE A 321 -11.82 -5.88 9.53
CA PHE A 321 -12.78 -4.83 9.17
C PHE A 321 -14.14 -5.43 8.81
N VAL A 322 -15.23 -4.96 9.41
CA VAL A 322 -16.58 -5.36 9.01
C VAL A 322 -17.00 -4.57 7.77
N LYS A 323 -16.78 -3.26 7.77
CA LYS A 323 -16.91 -2.38 6.62
C LYS A 323 -15.58 -2.28 5.88
N GLN A 324 -15.63 -2.17 4.56
CA GLN A 324 -14.41 -2.00 3.77
C GLN A 324 -13.69 -0.71 4.23
N PRO A 325 -12.39 -0.75 4.57
CA PRO A 325 -11.74 0.37 5.23
C PRO A 325 -11.26 1.48 4.27
N VAL A 326 -11.19 1.19 2.98
CA VAL A 326 -10.59 2.02 1.92
C VAL A 326 -11.32 1.80 0.59
N ASP A 327 -11.08 2.64 -0.42
CA ASP A 327 -11.73 2.54 -1.73
C ASP A 327 -11.32 1.26 -2.48
N TYR A 328 -10.02 0.96 -2.53
CA TYR A 328 -9.48 -0.26 -3.17
C TYR A 328 -8.90 -1.22 -2.13
N TYR A 329 -9.51 -2.40 -2.01
CA TYR A 329 -9.16 -3.36 -0.95
C TYR A 329 -8.84 -4.76 -1.51
N LEU A 330 -7.54 -5.09 -1.62
CA LEU A 330 -7.06 -6.33 -2.25
C LEU A 330 -7.48 -7.60 -1.51
N ARG A 331 -7.83 -7.47 -0.22
CA ARG A 331 -8.15 -8.59 0.66
C ARG A 331 -9.20 -9.54 0.08
N THR A 332 -10.19 -9.01 -0.62
CA THR A 332 -11.24 -9.83 -1.26
C THR A 332 -10.65 -10.88 -2.19
N LEU A 333 -9.71 -10.49 -3.05
CA LEU A 333 -9.02 -11.42 -3.94
C LEU A 333 -8.06 -12.34 -3.19
N ALA A 334 -7.30 -11.79 -2.24
CA ALA A 334 -6.36 -12.57 -1.45
C ALA A 334 -7.06 -13.73 -0.73
N VAL A 335 -8.21 -13.45 -0.10
CA VAL A 335 -9.05 -14.45 0.58
C VAL A 335 -9.58 -15.48 -0.41
N ALA A 336 -10.05 -15.07 -1.60
CA ALA A 336 -10.55 -16.00 -2.62
C ALA A 336 -9.47 -16.99 -3.06
N HIS A 337 -8.28 -16.48 -3.35
CA HIS A 337 -7.13 -17.29 -3.71
C HIS A 337 -6.75 -18.26 -2.58
N TYR A 338 -6.72 -17.79 -1.33
CA TYR A 338 -6.40 -18.63 -0.18
C TYR A 338 -7.45 -19.74 0.05
N GLN A 339 -8.75 -19.42 -0.09
CA GLN A 339 -9.84 -20.38 0.07
C GLN A 339 -9.88 -21.43 -1.05
N ALA A 340 -9.40 -21.09 -2.25
CA ALA A 340 -9.30 -22.02 -3.36
C ALA A 340 -8.26 -23.14 -3.14
N LYS A 341 -7.37 -22.99 -2.15
CA LYS A 341 -6.35 -23.99 -1.78
C LYS A 341 -5.55 -24.51 -2.98
N LEU A 342 -5.22 -23.61 -3.91
CA LEU A 342 -4.43 -23.96 -5.08
C LEU A 342 -3.07 -24.50 -4.66
N ARG A 343 -2.58 -25.54 -5.35
CA ARG A 343 -1.29 -26.18 -5.07
C ARG A 343 -0.10 -25.30 -5.47
N HIS A 344 -0.31 -24.28 -6.31
CA HIS A 344 0.72 -23.33 -6.73
C HIS A 344 0.48 -21.96 -6.11
N SER A 345 1.57 -21.23 -5.87
CA SER A 345 1.54 -19.85 -5.34
C SER A 345 1.39 -18.78 -6.42
N CYS A 346 1.44 -19.16 -7.70
CA CYS A 346 1.36 -18.22 -8.82
C CYS A 346 -0.05 -17.67 -9.03
N LYS A 347 -0.13 -16.38 -9.36
CA LYS A 347 -1.36 -15.65 -9.72
C LYS A 347 -1.13 -14.91 -11.02
N ASN A 348 -1.97 -15.11 -12.03
CA ASN A 348 -1.80 -14.53 -13.36
C ASN A 348 -0.40 -14.81 -13.96
N GLY A 349 0.15 -16.00 -13.70
CA GLY A 349 1.49 -16.39 -14.12
C GLY A 349 2.64 -15.60 -13.48
N MET A 350 2.39 -14.94 -12.36
CA MET A 350 3.36 -14.17 -11.59
C MET A 350 3.50 -14.73 -10.18
N SER A 351 4.64 -14.49 -9.53
CA SER A 351 4.75 -14.68 -8.08
C SER A 351 3.78 -13.75 -7.34
N GLU A 352 3.46 -14.06 -6.08
CA GLU A 352 2.55 -13.22 -5.28
C GLU A 352 3.05 -11.77 -5.14
N THR A 353 4.37 -11.60 -4.96
CA THR A 353 5.03 -10.28 -4.89
C THR A 353 4.90 -9.51 -6.20
N GLU A 354 5.20 -10.14 -7.34
CA GLU A 354 5.06 -9.52 -8.66
C GLU A 354 3.61 -9.14 -8.96
N PHE A 355 2.68 -10.03 -8.64
CA PHE A 355 1.25 -9.79 -8.82
C PHE A 355 0.81 -8.54 -8.05
N MET A 356 1.16 -8.44 -6.76
CA MET A 356 0.75 -7.31 -5.93
C MET A 356 1.42 -5.99 -6.36
N LEU A 357 2.71 -6.01 -6.72
CA LEU A 357 3.40 -4.82 -7.24
C LEU A 357 2.84 -4.37 -8.59
N ASN A 358 2.48 -5.30 -9.49
CA ASN A 358 1.85 -4.96 -10.75
C ASN A 358 0.45 -4.36 -10.54
N TYR A 359 -0.33 -4.92 -9.61
CA TYR A 359 -1.63 -4.34 -9.23
C TYR A 359 -1.47 -2.93 -8.65
N LEU A 360 -0.53 -2.74 -7.71
CA LEU A 360 -0.20 -1.45 -7.12
C LEU A 360 0.13 -0.41 -8.20
N ARG A 361 1.03 -0.73 -9.13
CA ARG A 361 1.44 0.19 -10.20
C ARG A 361 0.28 0.55 -11.12
N ASN A 362 -0.51 -0.43 -11.53
CA ASN A 362 -1.66 -0.20 -12.38
C ASN A 362 -2.72 0.67 -11.68
N LEU A 363 -2.94 0.45 -10.38
CA LEU A 363 -3.84 1.26 -9.58
C LEU A 363 -3.33 2.70 -9.44
N VAL A 364 -2.07 2.89 -9.08
CA VAL A 364 -1.46 4.22 -8.96
C VAL A 364 -1.58 5.00 -10.26
N ARG A 365 -1.20 4.40 -11.40
CA ARG A 365 -1.32 5.05 -12.72
C ARG A 365 -2.75 5.47 -13.03
N ARG A 366 -3.75 4.64 -12.70
CA ARG A 366 -5.16 4.98 -12.91
C ARG A 366 -5.62 6.15 -12.05
N ILE A 367 -5.18 6.21 -10.79
CA ILE A 367 -5.53 7.31 -9.89
C ILE A 367 -4.86 8.62 -10.32
N VAL A 368 -3.59 8.55 -10.73
CA VAL A 368 -2.85 9.70 -11.25
C VAL A 368 -3.52 10.21 -12.54
N ASN A 369 -3.87 9.34 -13.48
CA ASN A 369 -4.60 9.70 -14.71
C ASN A 369 -5.99 10.29 -14.45
N ALA A 370 -6.58 10.04 -13.28
CA ALA A 370 -7.85 10.61 -12.84
C ALA A 370 -7.70 11.99 -12.17
N ASP A 371 -6.47 12.53 -12.09
CA ASP A 371 -6.12 13.79 -11.42
C ASP A 371 -6.48 13.82 -9.91
N ALA A 372 -6.53 12.66 -9.26
CA ALA A 372 -6.85 12.55 -7.84
C ALA A 372 -5.60 12.22 -6.99
N PRO A 373 -5.46 12.78 -5.77
CA PRO A 373 -4.41 12.38 -4.85
C PRO A 373 -4.76 11.04 -4.19
N TYR A 374 -3.75 10.27 -3.81
CA TYR A 374 -3.96 8.95 -3.21
C TYR A 374 -3.22 8.71 -1.90
N PHE A 375 -3.82 7.88 -1.05
CA PHE A 375 -3.16 7.23 0.07
C PHE A 375 -3.20 5.73 -0.16
N LEU A 376 -2.05 5.10 -0.32
CA LEU A 376 -1.93 3.67 -0.57
C LEU A 376 -1.03 3.03 0.46
N LEU A 377 -1.56 2.05 1.20
CA LEU A 377 -0.77 1.14 2.02
C LEU A 377 -0.64 -0.19 1.29
N SER A 378 0.59 -0.64 1.03
CA SER A 378 0.87 -1.97 0.48
C SER A 378 1.78 -2.73 1.42
N TRP A 379 1.36 -3.92 1.84
CA TRP A 379 2.07 -4.71 2.85
C TRP A 379 2.37 -6.12 2.35
N PHE A 380 3.65 -6.47 2.29
CA PHE A 380 4.15 -7.76 1.81
C PHE A 380 4.58 -8.61 3.00
N THR A 381 3.81 -9.65 3.30
CA THR A 381 4.03 -10.60 4.39
C THR A 381 4.52 -11.94 3.84
N ALA A 382 3.89 -12.45 2.78
CA ALA A 382 4.11 -13.82 2.31
C ALA A 382 5.57 -14.13 1.95
N LEU A 383 6.29 -13.15 1.41
CA LEU A 383 7.64 -13.33 0.92
C LEU A 383 8.65 -13.65 2.04
N THR A 384 8.57 -12.93 3.15
CA THR A 384 9.66 -12.83 4.14
C THR A 384 9.28 -13.23 5.55
N HIS A 385 7.99 -13.49 5.83
CA HIS A 385 7.50 -13.79 7.18
C HIS A 385 8.22 -14.98 7.82
N ASP A 386 8.35 -16.09 7.09
CA ASP A 386 8.94 -17.33 7.60
C ASP A 386 10.45 -17.42 7.33
N ASP A 387 10.94 -16.83 6.24
CA ASP A 387 12.35 -16.84 5.86
C ASP A 387 12.77 -15.54 5.14
N SER A 388 13.59 -14.74 5.80
CA SER A 388 14.08 -13.47 5.25
C SER A 388 15.02 -13.63 4.04
N ASN A 389 15.60 -14.81 3.82
CA ASN A 389 16.46 -15.07 2.67
C ASN A 389 15.70 -15.06 1.33
N ASN A 390 14.36 -15.18 1.37
CA ASN A 390 13.51 -15.03 0.19
C ASN A 390 13.47 -13.60 -0.37
N LEU A 391 13.93 -12.60 0.41
CA LEU A 391 13.92 -11.21 -0.05
C LEU A 391 14.93 -10.96 -1.18
N LYS A 392 16.14 -11.52 -1.05
CA LYS A 392 17.24 -11.30 -2.00
C LYS A 392 16.87 -11.65 -3.45
N PRO A 393 16.28 -12.82 -3.77
CA PRO A 393 15.91 -13.11 -5.16
C PRO A 393 14.75 -12.24 -5.68
N ALA A 394 14.03 -11.51 -4.81
CA ALA A 394 13.01 -10.53 -5.21
C ALA A 394 13.54 -9.10 -5.42
N GLU A 395 14.85 -8.86 -5.28
CA GLU A 395 15.45 -7.53 -5.42
C GLU A 395 15.03 -6.81 -6.70
N MET A 396 15.18 -7.49 -7.84
CA MET A 396 14.90 -6.88 -9.14
C MET A 396 13.40 -6.58 -9.33
N ILE A 397 12.52 -7.35 -8.68
CA ILE A 397 11.07 -7.14 -8.74
C ILE A 397 10.72 -5.82 -8.02
N PHE A 398 11.24 -5.61 -6.81
CA PHE A 398 11.02 -4.36 -6.07
C PHE A 398 11.70 -3.16 -6.72
N TYR A 399 12.97 -3.31 -7.13
CA TYR A 399 13.73 -2.27 -7.82
C TYR A 399 12.97 -1.76 -9.03
N LYS A 400 12.55 -2.66 -9.92
CA LYS A 400 11.88 -2.30 -11.16
C LYS A 400 10.51 -1.67 -10.89
N ALA A 401 9.76 -2.18 -9.91
CA ALA A 401 8.46 -1.62 -9.58
C ALA A 401 8.55 -0.19 -9.02
N LEU A 402 9.49 0.07 -8.11
CA LEU A 402 9.68 1.39 -7.52
C LEU A 402 10.34 2.37 -8.49
N SER A 403 11.34 1.94 -9.27
CA SER A 403 11.95 2.80 -10.27
C SER A 403 10.95 3.24 -11.33
N ASP A 404 10.10 2.33 -11.80
CA ASP A 404 9.07 2.67 -12.77
C ASP A 404 8.07 3.70 -12.20
N LEU A 405 7.69 3.61 -10.91
CA LEU A 405 6.79 4.60 -10.29
C LEU A 405 7.42 6.00 -10.20
N VAL A 406 8.71 6.08 -9.86
CA VAL A 406 9.46 7.34 -9.83
C VAL A 406 9.56 7.94 -11.24
N MET A 407 9.94 7.12 -12.22
CA MET A 407 10.13 7.56 -13.60
C MET A 407 8.82 7.97 -14.29
N ASP A 408 7.71 7.31 -13.97
CA ASP A 408 6.38 7.65 -14.50
C ASP A 408 5.80 8.93 -13.87
N GLY A 409 6.52 9.59 -12.95
CA GLY A 409 6.02 10.76 -12.24
C GLY A 409 4.85 10.45 -11.31
N SER A 410 4.68 9.18 -10.91
CA SER A 410 3.56 8.80 -10.04
C SER A 410 3.61 9.46 -8.65
N PHE A 411 4.78 9.97 -8.26
CA PHE A 411 4.99 10.76 -7.06
C PHE A 411 4.98 12.28 -7.31
N HIS A 412 5.17 12.72 -8.55
CA HIS A 412 5.36 14.13 -8.89
C HIS A 412 4.04 14.84 -9.15
N ASP A 413 3.54 15.56 -8.14
CA ASP A 413 2.51 16.60 -8.35
C ASP A 413 2.80 17.91 -7.58
N CYS A 414 3.94 18.01 -6.87
CA CYS A 414 4.32 19.22 -6.14
C CYS A 414 5.79 19.64 -6.41
N GLN A 415 6.02 20.95 -6.55
CA GLN A 415 7.35 21.58 -6.57
C GLN A 415 7.98 21.65 -5.16
N LEU A 416 7.77 20.65 -4.31
CA LEU A 416 8.40 20.55 -3.00
C LEU A 416 9.32 19.32 -2.97
N PRO A 417 10.57 19.42 -2.49
CA PRO A 417 11.58 18.37 -2.59
C PRO A 417 11.37 17.19 -1.62
N SER A 418 10.12 16.76 -1.37
CA SER A 418 9.82 15.58 -0.57
C SER A 418 8.41 15.04 -0.88
N ASP A 419 8.22 14.53 -2.09
CA ASP A 419 6.98 13.84 -2.48
C ASP A 419 6.97 12.43 -1.86
N GLN A 420 6.00 12.17 -0.98
CA GLN A 420 6.13 11.16 0.08
C GLN A 420 5.80 9.73 -0.37
N ALA A 421 6.82 8.99 -0.78
CA ALA A 421 6.83 7.54 -0.67
C ALA A 421 7.64 7.11 0.57
N ILE A 422 7.00 6.37 1.47
CA ILE A 422 7.62 5.84 2.68
C ILE A 422 7.78 4.33 2.53
N LEU A 423 9.03 3.87 2.48
CA LEU A 423 9.37 2.45 2.61
C LEU A 423 9.54 2.11 4.09
N ILE A 424 8.78 1.16 4.61
CA ILE A 424 8.80 0.72 6.01
C ILE A 424 9.19 -0.76 6.07
N GLY A 425 10.27 -1.11 6.77
CA GLY A 425 10.57 -2.49 7.19
C GLY A 425 10.26 -2.67 8.68
N THR A 426 9.74 -3.82 9.11
CA THR A 426 9.22 -4.02 10.49
C THR A 426 10.03 -4.89 11.43
N LYS A 427 11.19 -5.42 11.05
CA LYS A 427 11.96 -6.30 11.95
C LYS A 427 13.36 -5.77 12.22
N ILE A 428 14.00 -6.31 13.25
CA ILE A 428 15.39 -6.02 13.67
C ILE A 428 16.25 -7.20 13.22
#